data_AF-A0A4U6D411-F1
#
_entry.id   AF-A0A4U6D411-F1
#
_cell.length_a   1.000
_cell.length_b   1.000
_cell.length_c   1.000
_cell.angle_alpha   90.00
_cell.angle_beta   90.00
_cell.angle_gamma   90.00
#
_symmetry.space_group_name_H-M   'P 1'
#
loop_
_entity.id
_entity.type
_entity.pdbx_description
1 polymer ?
#
loop_
_entity_poly.entity_id
_entity_poly.type
_entity_poly.pdbx_seq_one_letter_code
_entity_poly.pdbx_strand_id
1 'polypeptide(L)'
;MAASNYGGLYRATENPSAIGGSKFKWQVNIGTIGSSINHRYFVFLGKNSLFYPLLAAHSKDELYGRSRTMGSLTDKDPIYLTSEIRWPSAMFSIGKYQGVAIQFRTRGFVTGNNVPDDIRNLYFKRLDTGMDNVAPTDWGKFNLVQQSFSEMSVSYGVQLLDLDAHKFRVGVTAKRIFGARIGYVKGSVDNFQVRKVTGSQDESELVLNNFSYETGYSQQNQKLKLGDLFNSDKYAAGWAYDLGVTYELGNYWQNKDEAFDQNPKYILRLAASLTDIGSINYKTTGSRAIAGQQEQTIIGQKELETIGNEGADGLMNLYPASSDTTFNSKVKLPQAIHWEADVQLVKGFFVTLSQTKRFKSVTDNVLNVAQPNVFTITPRFEDEDSDFAFPISFIQGNKKVAIGALAHFGPIFIGFSNLNGLINKNGSGAKGSMAYVGVSAWKLKGWKKKG
;
A
#
# COMPACT_ATOMS: atom_id res chain seq x y z
N MET A 1 10.93 -9.93 2.20
CA MET A 1 10.30 -10.85 3.17
C MET A 1 9.17 -11.68 2.56
N ALA A 2 8.26 -11.11 1.75
CA ALA A 2 7.05 -11.82 1.28
C ALA A 2 7.28 -13.10 0.42
N ALA A 3 8.43 -13.23 -0.24
CA ALA A 3 8.81 -14.43 -1.00
C ALA A 3 9.81 -15.36 -0.26
N SER A 4 10.35 -14.89 0.87
CA SER A 4 11.44 -15.54 1.62
C SER A 4 10.98 -16.84 2.29
N ASN A 5 11.79 -17.90 2.27
CA ASN A 5 11.48 -19.11 3.04
C ASN A 5 11.41 -18.87 4.56
N TYR A 6 12.14 -17.86 5.05
CA TYR A 6 12.12 -17.40 6.43
C TYR A 6 11.23 -16.15 6.63
N GLY A 7 10.35 -15.85 5.68
CA GLY A 7 9.42 -14.71 5.78
C GLY A 7 8.26 -14.91 6.77
N GLY A 8 7.87 -16.15 7.07
CA GLY A 8 6.87 -16.51 8.09
C GLY A 8 5.60 -15.64 8.08
N LEU A 9 5.35 -14.92 9.17
CA LEU A 9 4.24 -13.98 9.36
C LEU A 9 4.09 -12.99 8.20
N TYR A 10 5.21 -12.50 7.64
CA TYR A 10 5.17 -11.56 6.52
C TYR A 10 4.66 -12.18 5.21
N ARG A 11 4.79 -13.50 5.05
CA ARG A 11 4.22 -14.22 3.91
C ARG A 11 2.75 -14.50 4.10
N ALA A 12 2.32 -14.73 5.33
CA ALA A 12 0.92 -14.99 5.66
C ALA A 12 -0.01 -13.86 5.19
N THR A 13 0.48 -12.62 5.09
CA THR A 13 -0.31 -11.48 4.57
C THR A 13 -0.57 -11.52 3.07
N GLU A 14 0.31 -12.17 2.29
CA GLU A 14 0.16 -12.33 0.84
C GLU A 14 -0.43 -13.70 0.49
N ASN A 15 -0.03 -14.75 1.22
CA ASN A 15 -0.53 -16.11 1.04
C ASN A 15 -0.62 -16.84 2.40
N PRO A 16 -1.84 -17.09 2.93
CA PRO A 16 -2.01 -17.74 4.23
C PRO A 16 -1.56 -19.20 4.27
N SER A 17 -1.37 -19.89 3.13
CA SER A 17 -0.83 -21.25 3.15
C SER A 17 0.63 -21.33 3.62
N ALA A 18 1.36 -20.21 3.62
CA ALA A 18 2.77 -20.14 4.01
C ALA A 18 3.02 -20.51 5.48
N ILE A 19 2.00 -20.43 6.35
CA ILE A 19 2.13 -20.82 7.76
C ILE A 19 1.87 -22.31 8.01
N GLY A 20 1.29 -23.03 7.03
CA GLY A 20 1.18 -24.48 7.07
C GLY A 20 2.56 -25.12 6.98
N GLY A 21 2.88 -26.03 7.89
CA GLY A 21 4.21 -26.68 7.89
C GLY A 21 5.39 -25.73 8.13
N SER A 22 5.15 -24.55 8.73
CA SER A 22 6.20 -23.53 8.90
C SER A 22 7.41 -24.03 9.70
N LYS A 23 8.59 -23.50 9.35
CA LYS A 23 9.86 -23.73 10.05
C LYS A 23 9.89 -23.06 11.43
N PHE A 24 9.14 -21.98 11.60
CA PHE A 24 9.05 -21.27 12.87
C PHE A 24 8.25 -22.09 13.89
N LYS A 25 8.79 -22.26 15.10
CA LYS A 25 7.99 -22.64 16.27
C LYS A 25 7.06 -21.48 16.64
N TRP A 26 7.64 -20.29 16.71
CA TRP A 26 6.92 -19.03 16.85
C TRP A 26 7.68 -17.89 16.18
N GLN A 27 6.93 -16.87 15.78
CA GLN A 27 7.46 -15.60 15.29
C GLN A 27 6.58 -14.47 15.79
N VAL A 28 7.20 -13.37 16.20
CA VAL A 28 6.54 -12.15 16.66
C VAL A 28 7.07 -10.98 15.83
N ASN A 29 6.19 -10.29 15.11
CA ASN A 29 6.49 -8.95 14.61
C ASN A 29 6.30 -7.98 15.78
N ILE A 30 7.34 -7.21 16.11
CA ILE A 30 7.26 -6.17 17.14
C ILE A 30 6.65 -4.92 16.53
N GLY A 31 7.12 -4.55 15.34
CA GLY A 31 6.63 -3.40 14.60
C GLY A 31 7.28 -3.36 13.24
N THR A 32 6.46 -3.10 12.22
CA THR A 32 6.94 -2.88 10.86
C THR A 32 6.23 -1.68 10.29
N ILE A 33 6.97 -0.80 9.61
CA ILE A 33 6.42 0.32 8.87
C ILE A 33 6.77 0.16 7.39
N GLY A 34 5.84 0.57 6.53
CA GLY A 34 6.00 0.60 5.10
C GLY A 34 5.41 1.86 4.53
N SER A 35 6.08 2.53 3.61
CA SER A 35 5.50 3.69 2.93
C SER A 35 6.13 3.96 1.57
N SER A 36 5.32 4.50 0.67
CA SER A 36 5.74 4.97 -0.63
C SER A 36 6.48 6.32 -0.48
N ILE A 37 7.78 6.31 -0.75
CA ILE A 37 8.72 7.42 -0.61
C ILE A 37 9.44 7.70 -1.94
N ASN A 38 10.26 8.74 -2.05
CA ASN A 38 11.08 9.06 -3.24
C ASN A 38 12.32 9.82 -2.78
N HIS A 39 13.35 9.95 -3.61
CA HIS A 39 14.48 10.86 -3.43
C HIS A 39 14.07 12.22 -2.80
N ARG A 40 13.07 12.89 -3.39
CA ARG A 40 12.67 14.23 -2.95
C ARG A 40 12.08 14.25 -1.54
N TYR A 41 11.55 13.12 -1.04
CA TYR A 41 11.08 12.98 0.34
C TYR A 41 12.18 13.33 1.35
N PHE A 42 13.43 12.90 1.08
CA PHE A 42 14.58 13.15 1.97
C PHE A 42 15.10 14.58 1.91
N VAL A 43 14.75 15.34 0.87
CA VAL A 43 15.11 16.76 0.72
C VAL A 43 14.12 17.65 1.48
N PHE A 44 12.84 17.29 1.51
CA PHE A 44 11.76 18.03 2.18
C PHE A 44 11.10 17.19 3.28
N LEU A 45 11.91 16.71 4.22
CA LEU A 45 11.45 15.91 5.36
C LEU A 45 10.45 16.72 6.20
N GLY A 46 9.16 16.48 5.97
CA GLY A 46 8.08 16.95 6.84
C GLY A 46 7.83 15.94 7.95
N LYS A 47 7.53 16.42 9.16
CA LYS A 47 7.25 15.58 10.34
C LYS A 47 6.19 14.49 10.07
N ASN A 48 5.25 14.76 9.16
CA ASN A 48 4.07 13.94 8.90
C ASN A 48 4.05 13.27 7.52
N SER A 49 5.05 13.49 6.65
CA SER A 49 4.97 13.08 5.25
C SER A 49 5.06 11.56 5.05
N LEU A 50 5.74 10.83 5.95
CA LEU A 50 5.96 9.37 5.79
C LEU A 50 4.65 8.61 5.85
N PHE A 51 3.71 9.08 6.66
CA PHE A 51 2.48 8.38 6.97
C PHE A 51 1.25 9.14 6.47
N TYR A 52 1.41 10.01 5.46
CA TYR A 52 0.31 10.85 4.96
C TYR A 52 -0.99 10.08 4.71
N PRO A 53 -1.01 8.93 3.98
CA PRO A 53 -2.26 8.19 3.76
C PRO A 53 -2.94 7.70 5.04
N LEU A 54 -2.21 7.54 6.15
CA LEU A 54 -2.71 7.15 7.47
C LEU A 54 -3.13 8.36 8.31
N LEU A 55 -2.31 9.42 8.32
CA LEU A 55 -2.54 10.62 9.13
C LEU A 55 -3.64 11.52 8.58
N ALA A 56 -3.93 11.46 7.28
CA ALA A 56 -5.00 12.23 6.62
C ALA A 56 -6.41 11.96 7.20
N ALA A 57 -6.59 10.86 7.93
CA ALA A 57 -7.84 10.58 8.63
C ALA A 57 -8.00 11.35 9.96
N HIS A 58 -6.89 11.84 10.55
CA HIS A 58 -6.83 12.25 11.96
C HIS A 58 -6.17 13.60 12.23
N SER A 59 -5.52 14.20 11.23
CA SER A 59 -4.91 15.52 11.35
C SER A 59 -5.30 16.42 10.19
N LYS A 60 -5.50 17.70 10.46
CA LYS A 60 -5.50 18.78 9.46
C LYS A 60 -4.19 19.59 9.54
N ASP A 61 -3.51 19.53 10.68
CA ASP A 61 -2.33 20.33 11.00
C ASP A 61 -1.11 19.83 10.23
N GLU A 62 -0.51 20.72 9.44
CA GLU A 62 0.80 20.57 8.78
C GLU A 62 1.08 19.14 8.30
N LEU A 63 0.09 18.53 7.65
CA LEU A 63 0.33 17.32 6.86
C LEU A 63 1.22 17.64 5.63
N TYR A 64 1.54 18.92 5.39
CA TYR A 64 2.28 19.45 4.23
C TYR A 64 3.65 20.05 4.60
N GLY A 65 4.69 19.52 3.98
CA GLY A 65 5.74 20.29 3.27
C GLY A 65 5.74 19.81 1.81
N ARG A 66 6.61 20.27 0.90
CA ARG A 66 6.59 20.07 -0.59
C ARG A 66 6.47 18.61 -1.16
N SER A 67 5.93 17.62 -0.44
CA SER A 67 6.17 16.17 -0.57
C SER A 67 4.95 15.26 -0.82
N ARG A 68 3.68 15.70 -0.76
CA ARG A 68 2.59 14.70 -0.65
C ARG A 68 2.30 13.84 -1.89
N THR A 69 2.58 14.32 -3.10
CA THR A 69 2.52 13.49 -4.31
C THR A 69 3.89 12.86 -4.64
N MET A 70 4.94 13.21 -3.88
CA MET A 70 6.31 12.84 -4.23
C MET A 70 6.61 11.37 -4.02
N GLY A 71 5.81 10.65 -3.22
CA GLY A 71 5.96 9.22 -2.96
C GLY A 71 5.31 8.28 -3.98
N SER A 72 4.64 8.79 -5.03
CA SER A 72 3.82 7.95 -5.93
C SER A 72 4.64 6.81 -6.53
N LEU A 73 4.20 5.55 -6.35
CA LEU A 73 4.88 4.38 -6.91
C LEU A 73 4.78 4.30 -8.45
N THR A 74 3.87 5.09 -9.01
CA THR A 74 3.56 5.22 -10.43
C THR A 74 4.02 6.57 -10.99
N ASP A 75 4.55 6.56 -12.22
CA ASP A 75 5.11 7.73 -12.90
C ASP A 75 4.04 8.72 -13.33
N LYS A 76 2.98 8.25 -14.00
CA LYS A 76 1.91 9.09 -14.56
C LYS A 76 0.54 8.82 -13.94
N ASP A 77 -0.05 7.71 -14.35
CA ASP A 77 -1.45 7.38 -14.06
C ASP A 77 -1.59 5.87 -13.80
N PRO A 78 -2.32 5.46 -12.74
CA PRO A 78 -2.90 6.29 -11.67
C PRO A 78 -1.80 6.90 -10.78
N ILE A 79 -2.08 7.97 -10.04
CA ILE A 79 -1.33 8.28 -8.81
C ILE A 79 -1.55 7.11 -7.84
N TYR A 80 -0.47 6.61 -7.22
CA TYR A 80 -0.59 5.54 -6.22
C TYR A 80 0.36 5.77 -5.04
N LEU A 81 -0.19 6.22 -3.91
CA LEU A 81 0.51 6.33 -2.64
C LEU A 81 -0.06 5.29 -1.68
N THR A 82 0.82 4.67 -0.91
CA THR A 82 0.43 3.66 0.07
C THR A 82 1.31 3.75 1.28
N SER A 83 0.72 3.54 2.45
CA SER A 83 1.46 3.36 3.70
C SER A 83 0.80 2.31 4.58
N GLU A 84 1.63 1.65 5.36
CA GLU A 84 1.25 0.52 6.18
C GLU A 84 2.02 0.55 7.49
N ILE A 85 1.32 0.20 8.57
CA ILE A 85 1.92 -0.15 9.85
C ILE A 85 1.45 -1.56 10.18
N ARG A 86 2.39 -2.49 10.41
CA ARG A 86 2.12 -3.78 11.04
C ARG A 86 2.44 -3.67 12.52
N TRP A 87 1.40 -3.70 13.32
CA TRP A 87 1.46 -3.64 14.78
C TRP A 87 1.95 -4.99 15.35
N PRO A 88 2.26 -5.05 16.66
CA PRO A 88 2.60 -6.30 17.33
C PRO A 88 1.68 -7.45 16.91
N SER A 89 2.27 -8.49 16.36
CA SER A 89 1.55 -9.61 15.72
C SER A 89 2.33 -10.90 15.95
N ALA A 90 1.65 -12.04 16.03
CA ALA A 90 2.29 -13.30 16.40
C ALA A 90 1.81 -14.47 15.54
N MET A 91 2.72 -15.41 15.33
CA MET A 91 2.49 -16.68 14.67
C MET A 91 3.02 -17.82 15.54
N PHE A 92 2.27 -18.92 15.58
CA PHE A 92 2.65 -20.14 16.28
C PHE A 92 2.41 -21.36 15.39
N SER A 93 3.36 -22.29 15.40
CA SER A 93 3.16 -23.60 14.79
C SER A 93 2.52 -24.57 15.77
N ILE A 94 1.50 -25.29 15.30
CA ILE A 94 0.83 -26.36 16.03
C ILE A 94 1.32 -27.70 15.44
N GLY A 95 2.17 -28.39 16.19
CA GLY A 95 2.82 -29.62 15.71
C GLY A 95 3.71 -29.39 14.48
N LYS A 96 3.78 -30.40 13.60
CA LYS A 96 4.61 -30.34 12.38
C LYS A 96 3.92 -29.53 11.27
N TYR A 97 2.62 -29.76 11.06
CA TYR A 97 1.93 -29.43 9.81
C TYR A 97 1.05 -28.18 9.85
N GLN A 98 0.71 -27.68 11.04
CA GLN A 98 -0.28 -26.60 11.18
C GLN A 98 0.36 -25.34 11.73
N GLY A 99 -0.22 -24.18 11.41
CA GLY A 99 0.16 -22.89 11.93
C GLY A 99 -1.02 -21.95 12.07
N VAL A 100 -0.98 -21.10 13.09
CA VAL A 100 -1.94 -20.03 13.35
C VAL A 100 -1.19 -18.71 13.44
N ALA A 101 -1.77 -17.63 12.91
CA ALA A 101 -1.26 -16.29 13.07
C ALA A 101 -2.38 -15.31 13.47
N ILE A 102 -2.05 -14.35 14.33
CA ILE A 102 -2.90 -13.22 14.68
C ILE A 102 -2.12 -11.96 14.30
N GLN A 103 -2.74 -11.11 13.47
CA GLN A 103 -2.08 -9.93 12.93
C GLN A 103 -2.96 -8.69 13.04
N PHE A 104 -2.30 -7.58 13.35
CA PHE A 104 -2.89 -6.25 13.40
C PHE A 104 -2.17 -5.34 12.41
N ARG A 105 -2.91 -4.72 11.49
CA ARG A 105 -2.35 -3.84 10.46
C ARG A 105 -3.19 -2.59 10.29
N THR A 106 -2.56 -1.49 9.96
CA THR A 106 -3.23 -0.28 9.49
C THR A 106 -2.70 0.04 8.11
N ARG A 107 -3.61 0.27 7.15
CA ARG A 107 -3.28 0.56 5.76
C ARG A 107 -3.92 1.87 5.34
N GLY A 108 -3.18 2.65 4.55
CA GLY A 108 -3.63 3.90 3.97
C GLY A 108 -3.26 3.95 2.49
N PHE A 109 -4.20 4.41 1.68
CA PHE A 109 -4.08 4.52 0.23
C PHE A 109 -4.49 5.92 -0.20
N VAL A 110 -3.78 6.45 -1.19
CA VAL A 110 -4.26 7.56 -2.02
C VAL A 110 -4.10 7.14 -3.46
N THR A 111 -5.20 7.07 -4.18
CA THR A 111 -5.21 6.72 -5.60
C THR A 111 -5.94 7.78 -6.38
N GLY A 112 -5.41 8.17 -7.53
CA GLY A 112 -6.09 9.13 -8.40
C GLY A 112 -5.83 8.83 -9.86
N ASN A 113 -6.80 9.16 -10.71
CA ASN A 113 -6.67 8.98 -12.14
C ASN A 113 -6.77 10.33 -12.86
N ASN A 114 -6.05 10.45 -13.98
CA ASN A 114 -6.06 11.63 -14.86
C ASN A 114 -5.75 12.94 -14.12
N VAL A 115 -4.69 12.96 -13.31
CA VAL A 115 -4.21 14.20 -12.68
C VAL A 115 -2.94 14.66 -13.43
N PRO A 116 -2.98 15.78 -14.18
CA PRO A 116 -1.86 16.26 -14.99
C PRO A 116 -0.59 16.47 -14.16
N ASP A 117 0.57 16.30 -14.80
CA ASP A 117 1.87 16.43 -14.13
C ASP A 117 2.05 17.84 -13.55
N ASP A 118 1.56 18.88 -14.21
CA ASP A 118 1.61 20.26 -13.70
C ASP A 118 0.80 20.41 -12.41
N ILE A 119 -0.41 19.82 -12.35
CA ILE A 119 -1.25 19.81 -11.14
C ILE A 119 -0.58 19.03 -10.01
N ARG A 120 0.03 17.87 -10.31
CA ARG A 120 0.78 17.08 -9.34
C ARG A 120 1.99 17.83 -8.78
N ASN A 121 2.60 18.68 -9.61
CA ASN A 121 3.77 19.47 -9.29
C ASN A 121 3.45 20.81 -8.61
N LEU A 122 2.20 21.29 -8.56
CA LEU A 122 1.80 22.52 -7.85
C LEU A 122 2.22 22.53 -6.37
N TYR A 123 2.31 21.36 -5.76
CA TYR A 123 2.76 21.23 -4.39
C TYR A 123 4.28 21.29 -4.22
N PHE A 124 5.02 21.07 -5.31
CA PHE A 124 6.47 21.18 -5.35
C PHE A 124 6.93 22.55 -5.83
N LYS A 125 6.38 23.02 -6.97
CA LYS A 125 6.49 24.38 -7.48
C LYS A 125 5.26 25.16 -7.00
N ARG A 126 5.37 25.76 -5.81
CA ARG A 126 4.25 26.47 -5.19
C ARG A 126 3.84 27.67 -6.03
N LEU A 127 2.54 27.98 -5.98
CA LEU A 127 1.97 29.13 -6.66
C LEU A 127 2.53 30.47 -6.13
N ASP A 128 2.89 30.53 -4.85
CA ASP A 128 3.52 31.71 -4.21
C ASP A 128 5.05 31.76 -4.35
N THR A 129 5.64 30.87 -5.16
CA THR A 129 7.07 30.87 -5.48
C THR A 129 7.34 31.01 -6.99
N GLY A 130 6.37 31.58 -7.69
CA GLY A 130 6.53 31.98 -9.08
C GLY A 130 6.60 30.82 -10.07
N MET A 131 5.77 29.79 -9.88
CA MET A 131 5.63 28.68 -10.84
C MET A 131 5.57 29.18 -12.29
N ASP A 132 6.23 28.45 -13.20
CA ASP A 132 6.20 28.74 -14.63
C ASP A 132 4.75 28.72 -15.16
N ASN A 133 4.47 29.60 -16.12
CA ASN A 133 3.16 29.62 -16.76
C ASN A 133 2.91 28.29 -17.49
N VAL A 134 1.69 27.79 -17.37
CA VAL A 134 1.18 26.64 -18.14
C VAL A 134 0.07 27.17 -19.04
N ALA A 135 0.28 27.06 -20.35
CA ALA A 135 -0.71 27.49 -21.34
C ALA A 135 -2.02 26.68 -21.17
N PRO A 136 -3.18 27.25 -21.54
CA PRO A 136 -4.46 26.55 -21.49
C PRO A 136 -4.37 25.17 -22.14
N THR A 137 -4.64 24.13 -21.36
CA THR A 137 -4.53 22.73 -21.77
C THR A 137 -5.72 21.95 -21.25
N ASP A 138 -6.21 20.99 -22.03
CA ASP A 138 -7.31 20.13 -21.65
C ASP A 138 -6.96 19.26 -20.43
N TRP A 139 -7.92 19.09 -19.52
CA TRP A 139 -7.78 18.18 -18.37
C TRP A 139 -8.73 16.99 -18.50
N GLY A 140 -10.03 17.25 -18.67
CA GLY A 140 -11.08 16.25 -18.71
C GLY A 140 -11.44 15.69 -17.34
N LYS A 141 -11.97 14.45 -17.33
CA LYS A 141 -12.44 13.78 -16.11
C LYS A 141 -11.26 13.30 -15.27
N PHE A 142 -11.31 13.60 -13.98
CA PHE A 142 -10.31 13.16 -13.00
C PHE A 142 -10.97 12.62 -11.74
N ASN A 143 -10.20 11.87 -10.96
CA ASN A 143 -10.61 11.46 -9.63
C ASN A 143 -9.42 11.25 -8.69
N LEU A 144 -9.69 11.37 -7.40
CA LEU A 144 -8.76 11.10 -6.32
C LEU A 144 -9.55 10.55 -5.13
N VAL A 145 -9.07 9.48 -4.53
CA VAL A 145 -9.62 8.89 -3.32
C VAL A 145 -8.50 8.66 -2.31
N GLN A 146 -8.77 9.02 -1.07
CA GLN A 146 -7.96 8.66 0.09
C GLN A 146 -8.78 7.70 0.94
N GLN A 147 -8.20 6.55 1.26
CA GLN A 147 -8.83 5.56 2.12
C GLN A 147 -7.82 5.03 3.13
N SER A 148 -8.20 5.00 4.40
CA SER A 148 -7.45 4.30 5.44
C SER A 148 -8.36 3.45 6.32
N PHE A 149 -7.80 2.36 6.81
CA PHE A 149 -8.48 1.41 7.69
C PHE A 149 -7.46 0.58 8.48
N SER A 150 -7.92 0.00 9.58
CA SER A 150 -7.21 -1.00 10.36
C SER A 150 -7.85 -2.37 10.21
N GLU A 151 -7.06 -3.42 10.32
CA GLU A 151 -7.53 -4.80 10.29
C GLU A 151 -6.95 -5.62 11.45
N MET A 152 -7.80 -6.44 12.04
CA MET A 152 -7.42 -7.56 12.88
C MET A 152 -7.69 -8.83 12.09
N SER A 153 -6.70 -9.71 11.99
CA SER A 153 -6.80 -10.92 11.19
C SER A 153 -6.32 -12.15 11.93
N VAL A 154 -6.99 -13.27 11.66
CA VAL A 154 -6.61 -14.60 12.15
C VAL A 154 -6.42 -15.48 10.92
N SER A 155 -5.21 -16.03 10.79
CA SER A 155 -4.85 -16.95 9.71
C SER A 155 -4.65 -18.35 10.25
N TYR A 156 -5.10 -19.34 9.49
CA TYR A 156 -4.83 -20.75 9.72
C TYR A 156 -4.29 -21.38 8.45
N GLY A 157 -3.18 -22.11 8.56
CA GLY A 157 -2.56 -22.83 7.45
C GLY A 157 -2.22 -24.26 7.84
N VAL A 158 -2.38 -25.17 6.89
CA VAL A 158 -2.11 -26.60 7.08
C VAL A 158 -1.38 -27.18 5.87
N GLN A 159 -0.37 -27.99 6.15
CA GLN A 159 0.28 -28.84 5.17
C GLN A 159 -0.47 -30.17 5.08
N LEU A 160 -1.21 -30.36 3.98
CA LEU A 160 -2.06 -31.53 3.74
C LEU A 160 -1.27 -32.73 3.20
N LEU A 161 -0.18 -32.46 2.48
CA LEU A 161 0.70 -33.49 1.92
C LEU A 161 2.15 -33.22 2.35
N ASP A 162 2.83 -34.26 2.84
CA ASP A 162 4.25 -34.26 3.15
C ASP A 162 4.88 -35.58 2.68
N LEU A 163 4.99 -35.74 1.36
CA LEU A 163 5.80 -36.80 0.76
C LEU A 163 7.23 -36.29 0.60
N ASP A 164 8.16 -37.21 0.32
CA ASP A 164 9.57 -36.88 0.17
C ASP A 164 9.77 -35.74 -0.83
N ALA A 165 9.36 -35.93 -2.09
CA ALA A 165 9.49 -34.91 -3.13
C ALA A 165 8.29 -33.97 -3.30
N HIS A 166 7.17 -34.18 -2.59
CA HIS A 166 5.93 -33.44 -2.85
C HIS A 166 5.31 -32.92 -1.55
N LYS A 167 5.09 -31.61 -1.47
CA LYS A 167 4.38 -30.99 -0.35
C LYS A 167 3.27 -30.10 -0.86
N PHE A 168 2.13 -30.15 -0.19
CA PHE A 168 0.97 -29.33 -0.53
C PHE A 168 0.39 -28.68 0.73
N ARG A 169 0.12 -27.39 0.63
CA ARG A 169 -0.35 -26.55 1.73
C ARG A 169 -1.54 -25.72 1.27
N VAL A 170 -2.47 -25.52 2.20
CA VAL A 170 -3.60 -24.62 2.05
C VAL A 170 -3.67 -23.70 3.26
N GLY A 171 -4.28 -22.53 3.08
CA GLY A 171 -4.51 -21.62 4.19
C GLY A 171 -5.66 -20.65 3.93
N VAL A 172 -6.18 -20.13 5.03
CA VAL A 172 -7.28 -19.16 5.06
C VAL A 172 -6.97 -18.08 6.09
N THR A 173 -7.40 -16.85 5.81
CA THR A 173 -7.40 -15.74 6.77
C THR A 173 -8.81 -15.20 6.89
N ALA A 174 -9.27 -14.96 8.12
CA ALA A 174 -10.45 -14.14 8.39
C ALA A 174 -10.01 -12.77 8.93
N LYS A 175 -10.64 -11.69 8.45
CA LYS A 175 -10.30 -10.30 8.81
C LYS A 175 -11.51 -9.55 9.28
N ARG A 176 -11.39 -8.92 10.46
CA ARG A 176 -12.28 -7.84 10.89
C ARG A 176 -11.65 -6.51 10.50
N ILE A 177 -12.41 -5.69 9.79
CA ILE A 177 -11.95 -4.38 9.32
C ILE A 177 -12.62 -3.28 10.13
N PHE A 178 -11.82 -2.34 10.61
CA PHE A 178 -12.22 -1.11 11.27
C PHE A 178 -11.87 0.04 10.32
N GLY A 179 -12.87 0.73 9.77
CA GLY A 179 -12.57 1.86 8.91
C GLY A 179 -11.89 2.98 9.71
N ALA A 180 -11.13 3.85 9.05
CA ALA A 180 -10.64 5.08 9.66
C ALA A 180 -11.31 6.28 8.99
N ARG A 181 -11.04 6.47 7.70
CA ARG A 181 -11.74 7.45 6.86
C ARG A 181 -11.59 7.05 5.40
N ILE A 182 -12.65 7.22 4.64
CA ILE A 182 -12.59 7.41 3.20
C ILE A 182 -13.04 8.82 2.86
N GLY A 183 -12.32 9.47 1.95
CA GLY A 183 -12.66 10.74 1.34
C GLY A 183 -12.28 10.73 -0.14
N TYR A 184 -13.04 11.43 -0.97
CA TYR A 184 -12.80 11.45 -2.41
C TYR A 184 -13.15 12.79 -3.04
N VAL A 185 -12.60 13.02 -4.22
CA VAL A 185 -13.05 14.02 -5.18
C VAL A 185 -13.06 13.36 -6.56
N LYS A 186 -14.12 13.59 -7.33
CA LYS A 186 -14.16 13.32 -8.77
C LYS A 186 -14.72 14.55 -9.47
N GLY A 187 -14.32 14.78 -10.70
CA GLY A 187 -14.76 15.94 -11.43
C GLY A 187 -14.38 15.91 -12.87
N SER A 188 -14.71 16.99 -13.57
CA SER A 188 -14.24 17.28 -14.91
C SER A 188 -13.88 18.75 -14.98
N VAL A 189 -12.77 19.05 -15.63
CA VAL A 189 -12.34 20.41 -15.99
C VAL A 189 -12.12 20.40 -17.48
N ASP A 190 -12.70 21.35 -18.21
CA ASP A 190 -12.52 21.39 -19.66
C ASP A 190 -11.08 21.74 -19.98
N ASN A 191 -10.59 22.84 -19.42
CA ASN A 191 -9.20 23.26 -19.54
C ASN A 191 -8.70 23.91 -18.25
N PHE A 192 -7.38 23.79 -18.02
CA PHE A 192 -6.68 24.47 -16.94
C PHE A 192 -5.51 25.28 -17.49
N GLN A 193 -5.12 26.32 -16.75
CA GLN A 193 -3.89 27.08 -16.99
C GLN A 193 -3.28 27.52 -15.66
N VAL A 194 -1.96 27.72 -15.66
CA VAL A 194 -1.26 28.40 -14.57
C VAL A 194 -0.75 29.72 -15.14
N ARG A 195 -1.10 30.83 -14.50
CA ARG A 195 -0.67 32.17 -14.94
C ARG A 195 -0.20 33.00 -13.75
N LYS A 196 0.59 34.04 -14.01
CA LYS A 196 0.94 35.04 -12.98
C LYS A 196 -0.28 35.81 -12.52
N VAL A 197 -0.34 36.12 -11.23
CA VAL A 197 -1.35 37.01 -10.66
C VAL A 197 -1.11 38.43 -11.20
N THR A 198 -2.17 39.13 -11.58
CA THR A 198 -2.03 40.49 -12.12
C THR A 198 -1.43 41.43 -11.07
N GLY A 199 -0.30 42.05 -11.39
CA GLY A 199 0.42 42.93 -10.47
C GLY A 199 1.46 42.25 -9.57
N SER A 200 1.67 40.93 -9.69
CA SER A 200 2.74 40.20 -9.00
C SER A 200 3.57 39.39 -10.00
N GLN A 201 4.90 39.43 -9.86
CA GLN A 201 5.83 38.61 -10.66
C GLN A 201 6.12 37.25 -9.99
N ASP A 202 5.94 37.19 -8.67
CA ASP A 202 6.32 36.05 -7.84
C ASP A 202 5.12 35.16 -7.47
N GLU A 203 3.89 35.61 -7.71
CA GLU A 203 2.68 34.84 -7.44
C GLU A 203 2.03 34.35 -8.74
N SER A 204 1.54 33.13 -8.70
CA SER A 204 0.82 32.45 -9.78
C SER A 204 -0.53 31.96 -9.27
N GLU A 205 -1.48 31.75 -10.17
CA GLU A 205 -2.80 31.23 -9.88
C GLU A 205 -3.15 30.10 -10.87
N LEU A 206 -3.84 29.09 -10.37
CA LEU A 206 -4.42 28.03 -11.19
C LEU A 206 -5.84 28.44 -11.58
N VAL A 207 -6.09 28.51 -12.88
CA VAL A 207 -7.43 28.79 -13.41
C VAL A 207 -8.01 27.52 -14.00
N LEU A 208 -9.20 27.15 -13.54
CA LEU A 208 -9.98 26.02 -14.02
C LEU A 208 -11.24 26.54 -14.72
N ASN A 209 -11.49 26.08 -15.95
CA ASN A 209 -12.68 26.42 -16.70
C ASN A 209 -13.65 25.24 -16.74
N ASN A 210 -14.95 25.52 -16.55
CA ASN A 210 -16.03 24.55 -16.45
C ASN A 210 -15.74 23.43 -15.46
N PHE A 211 -15.36 23.82 -14.24
CA PHE A 211 -15.04 22.88 -13.18
C PHE A 211 -16.32 22.30 -12.57
N SER A 212 -16.58 21.04 -12.88
CA SER A 212 -17.61 20.23 -12.22
C SER A 212 -16.95 19.31 -11.20
N TYR A 213 -17.56 19.17 -10.02
CA TYR A 213 -17.01 18.35 -8.96
C TYR A 213 -18.08 17.65 -8.12
N GLU A 214 -17.72 16.48 -7.61
CA GLU A 214 -18.38 15.79 -6.51
C GLU A 214 -17.30 15.38 -5.52
N THR A 215 -17.50 15.70 -4.24
CA THR A 215 -16.60 15.31 -3.16
C THR A 215 -17.40 14.78 -1.99
N GLY A 216 -16.83 13.80 -1.29
CA GLY A 216 -17.49 13.24 -0.13
C GLY A 216 -16.51 12.60 0.84
N TYR A 217 -16.95 12.44 2.07
CA TYR A 217 -16.24 11.70 3.10
C TYR A 217 -17.19 10.90 3.98
N SER A 218 -16.65 9.82 4.54
CA SER A 218 -17.30 9.05 5.60
C SER A 218 -17.37 9.79 6.93
N GLN A 219 -16.38 10.61 7.24
CA GLN A 219 -16.41 11.46 8.42
C GLN A 219 -15.49 12.65 8.22
N GLN A 220 -15.81 13.74 8.91
CA GLN A 220 -14.87 14.85 9.07
C GLN A 220 -13.58 14.35 9.70
N ASN A 221 -12.48 15.04 9.39
CA ASN A 221 -11.22 14.77 10.04
C ASN A 221 -11.35 14.96 11.56
N GLN A 222 -10.98 13.93 12.31
CA GLN A 222 -11.07 13.94 13.78
C GLN A 222 -9.92 13.15 14.41
N LYS A 223 -9.39 13.67 15.52
CA LYS A 223 -8.35 12.98 16.30
C LYS A 223 -8.83 11.59 16.72
N LEU A 224 -7.98 10.59 16.56
CA LEU A 224 -8.31 9.22 16.95
C LEU A 224 -8.45 9.14 18.48
N LYS A 225 -9.61 8.65 18.93
CA LYS A 225 -9.83 8.22 20.32
C LYS A 225 -9.88 6.70 20.34
N LEU A 226 -9.04 6.06 21.18
CA LEU A 226 -8.97 4.60 21.24
C LEU A 226 -10.33 3.92 21.48
N GLY A 227 -11.19 4.53 22.30
CA GLY A 227 -12.55 4.02 22.56
C GLY A 227 -13.49 4.08 21.35
N ASP A 228 -13.22 4.93 20.37
CA ASP A 228 -14.05 5.04 19.17
C ASP A 228 -13.61 4.09 18.04
N LEU A 229 -12.43 3.45 18.14
CA LEU A 229 -11.88 2.56 17.10
C LEU A 229 -12.84 1.41 16.72
N PHE A 230 -13.65 0.97 17.69
CA PHE A 230 -14.62 -0.12 17.52
C PHE A 230 -16.05 0.37 17.25
N ASN A 231 -16.28 1.69 17.23
CA ASN A 231 -17.59 2.28 16.97
C ASN A 231 -17.84 2.34 15.46
N SER A 232 -18.65 1.41 14.95
CA SER A 232 -18.98 1.32 13.53
C SER A 232 -19.74 2.54 12.99
N ASP A 233 -20.48 3.25 13.84
CA ASP A 233 -21.29 4.40 13.43
C ASP A 233 -20.42 5.66 13.25
N LYS A 234 -19.24 5.69 13.88
CA LYS A 234 -18.23 6.72 13.64
C LYS A 234 -17.30 6.34 12.51
N TYR A 235 -16.69 5.16 12.59
CA TYR A 235 -15.50 4.82 11.81
C TYR A 235 -15.75 3.80 10.69
N ALA A 236 -16.97 3.28 10.56
CA ALA A 236 -17.35 2.19 9.66
C ALA A 236 -16.69 0.85 10.01
N ALA A 237 -17.26 -0.24 9.48
CA ALA A 237 -16.72 -1.56 9.71
C ALA A 237 -16.94 -2.50 8.51
N GLY A 238 -16.14 -3.56 8.47
CA GLY A 238 -16.16 -4.52 7.38
C GLY A 238 -15.64 -5.89 7.78
N TRP A 239 -15.71 -6.81 6.82
CA TRP A 239 -15.14 -8.14 6.91
C TRP A 239 -14.45 -8.48 5.60
N ALA A 240 -13.41 -9.30 5.69
CA ALA A 240 -12.75 -9.86 4.53
C ALA A 240 -12.11 -11.21 4.84
N TYR A 241 -11.72 -11.92 3.79
CA TYR A 241 -10.99 -13.16 3.90
C TYR A 241 -9.93 -13.28 2.81
N ASP A 242 -8.89 -14.08 3.11
CA ASP A 242 -7.86 -14.46 2.15
C ASP A 242 -7.84 -15.98 2.01
N LEU A 243 -7.51 -16.45 0.81
CA LEU A 243 -7.35 -17.87 0.48
C LEU A 243 -5.99 -18.07 -0.16
N GLY A 244 -5.32 -19.16 0.17
CA GLY A 244 -3.99 -19.44 -0.35
C GLY A 244 -3.69 -20.92 -0.48
N VAL A 245 -2.88 -21.24 -1.49
CA VAL A 245 -2.35 -22.58 -1.76
C VAL A 245 -0.86 -22.49 -2.08
N THR A 246 -0.12 -23.53 -1.72
CA THR A 246 1.30 -23.70 -2.06
C THR A 246 1.58 -25.16 -2.36
N TYR A 247 2.33 -25.39 -3.43
CA TYR A 247 2.87 -26.69 -3.81
C TYR A 247 4.40 -26.60 -3.91
N GLU A 248 5.10 -27.54 -3.31
CA GLU A 248 6.56 -27.66 -3.38
C GLU A 248 6.94 -29.00 -3.99
N LEU A 249 7.90 -28.97 -4.91
CA LEU A 249 8.46 -30.10 -5.62
C LEU A 249 9.96 -30.21 -5.38
N GLY A 250 10.41 -31.43 -5.05
CA GLY A 250 11.80 -31.79 -4.81
C GLY A 250 12.14 -31.90 -3.33
N ASN A 251 13.17 -32.71 -3.06
CA ASN A 251 13.84 -32.82 -1.76
C ASN A 251 15.35 -32.84 -1.98
N TYR A 252 15.88 -31.70 -2.40
CA TYR A 252 17.29 -31.51 -2.75
C TYR A 252 17.94 -30.52 -1.78
N TRP A 253 19.27 -30.50 -1.73
CA TRP A 253 20.06 -29.66 -0.81
C TRP A 253 19.88 -29.97 0.68
N GLN A 254 19.20 -31.07 1.01
CA GLN A 254 19.07 -31.56 2.38
C GLN A 254 20.44 -32.02 2.90
N ASN A 255 20.88 -31.46 4.02
CA ASN A 255 21.99 -32.00 4.77
C ASN A 255 21.52 -33.26 5.51
N LYS A 256 22.05 -34.43 5.12
CA LYS A 256 21.69 -35.73 5.74
C LYS A 256 22.39 -35.95 7.08
N ASP A 257 23.51 -35.27 7.30
CA ASP A 257 24.33 -35.41 8.51
C ASP A 257 23.83 -34.50 9.64
N GLU A 258 23.15 -33.41 9.28
CA GLU A 258 22.42 -32.58 10.22
C GLU A 258 21.02 -33.16 10.47
N ALA A 259 20.80 -33.66 11.68
CA ALA A 259 19.47 -34.05 12.15
C ALA A 259 18.44 -32.88 12.15
N PHE A 260 18.90 -31.64 11.91
CA PHE A 260 18.19 -30.39 12.15
C PHE A 260 18.21 -29.41 10.98
N ASP A 261 18.22 -29.92 9.74
CA ASP A 261 18.27 -29.06 8.57
C ASP A 261 16.93 -28.34 8.31
N GLN A 262 16.89 -27.05 8.67
CA GLN A 262 15.80 -26.12 8.38
C GLN A 262 15.93 -25.47 7.00
N ASN A 263 16.92 -25.83 6.17
CA ASN A 263 17.07 -25.26 4.84
C ASN A 263 15.86 -25.58 3.95
N PRO A 264 15.52 -24.69 3.00
CA PRO A 264 14.57 -25.00 1.95
C PRO A 264 15.05 -26.25 1.18
N LYS A 265 14.13 -27.20 0.98
CA LYS A 265 14.45 -28.50 0.37
C LYS A 265 13.88 -28.67 -1.05
N TYR A 266 13.14 -27.70 -1.54
CA TYR A 266 12.47 -27.80 -2.84
C TYR A 266 13.39 -27.32 -3.96
N ILE A 267 13.15 -27.83 -5.17
CA ILE A 267 13.69 -27.26 -6.40
C ILE A 267 12.71 -26.19 -6.92
N LEU A 268 11.41 -26.47 -6.84
CA LEU A 268 10.35 -25.56 -7.30
C LEU A 268 9.27 -25.41 -6.23
N ARG A 269 8.84 -24.17 -5.97
CA ARG A 269 7.63 -23.85 -5.23
C ARG A 269 6.68 -23.04 -6.11
N LEU A 270 5.44 -23.50 -6.23
CA LEU A 270 4.36 -22.78 -6.87
C LEU A 270 3.36 -22.35 -5.82
N ALA A 271 2.96 -21.09 -5.80
CA ALA A 271 1.97 -20.59 -4.86
C ALA A 271 0.97 -19.67 -5.55
N ALA A 272 -0.26 -19.68 -5.06
CA ALA A 272 -1.30 -18.77 -5.50
C ALA A 272 -2.18 -18.36 -4.31
N SER A 273 -2.66 -17.13 -4.33
CA SER A 273 -3.58 -16.63 -3.31
C SER A 273 -4.51 -15.55 -3.84
N LEU A 274 -5.64 -15.39 -3.17
CA LEU A 274 -6.60 -14.33 -3.39
C LEU A 274 -6.81 -13.62 -2.06
N THR A 275 -6.49 -12.32 -2.00
CA THR A 275 -6.48 -11.54 -0.77
C THR A 275 -7.57 -10.47 -0.76
N ASP A 276 -7.94 -10.04 0.45
CA ASP A 276 -8.83 -8.93 0.74
C ASP A 276 -10.25 -9.08 0.17
N ILE A 277 -10.76 -10.32 0.07
CA ILE A 277 -12.10 -10.59 -0.44
C ILE A 277 -13.13 -10.10 0.57
N GLY A 278 -13.60 -8.87 0.37
CA GLY A 278 -14.52 -8.23 1.29
C GLY A 278 -14.73 -6.75 1.02
N SER A 279 -15.29 -6.07 2.02
CA SER A 279 -15.70 -4.67 1.91
C SER A 279 -15.89 -4.02 3.28
N ILE A 280 -15.82 -2.69 3.29
CA ILE A 280 -16.16 -1.82 4.41
C ILE A 280 -17.49 -1.13 4.09
N ASN A 281 -18.42 -1.09 5.04
CA ASN A 281 -19.69 -0.38 4.89
C ASN A 281 -19.57 0.99 5.57
N TYR A 282 -19.38 2.05 4.79
CA TYR A 282 -19.35 3.42 5.28
C TYR A 282 -20.76 3.97 5.40
N LYS A 283 -21.34 3.82 6.59
CA LYS A 283 -22.64 4.35 7.03
C LYS A 283 -22.43 5.04 8.37
N THR A 284 -21.85 6.23 8.30
CA THR A 284 -21.31 6.91 9.48
C THR A 284 -22.03 8.22 9.73
N THR A 285 -22.22 8.59 11.00
CA THR A 285 -23.08 9.73 11.37
C THR A 285 -22.53 11.09 10.92
N GLY A 286 -21.22 11.20 10.75
CA GLY A 286 -20.54 12.40 10.24
C GLY A 286 -20.28 12.39 8.74
N SER A 287 -20.95 11.53 7.97
CA SER A 287 -20.72 11.38 6.53
C SER A 287 -21.43 12.46 5.73
N ARG A 288 -20.78 12.93 4.66
CA ARG A 288 -21.31 14.00 3.79
C ARG A 288 -20.76 13.86 2.38
N ALA A 289 -21.57 14.19 1.38
CA ALA A 289 -21.19 14.29 -0.02
C ALA A 289 -21.87 15.51 -0.65
N ILE A 290 -21.09 16.31 -1.36
CA ILE A 290 -21.59 17.47 -2.11
C ILE A 290 -21.20 17.35 -3.57
N ALA A 291 -21.98 18.00 -4.44
CA ALA A 291 -21.58 18.26 -5.82
C ALA A 291 -21.84 19.72 -6.18
N GLY A 292 -21.11 20.22 -7.17
CA GLY A 292 -21.20 21.59 -7.66
C GLY A 292 -20.58 21.76 -9.04
N GLN A 293 -20.83 22.92 -9.64
CA GLN A 293 -20.23 23.33 -10.91
C GLN A 293 -19.89 24.82 -10.85
N GLN A 294 -18.75 25.17 -11.43
CA GLN A 294 -18.26 26.54 -11.54
C GLN A 294 -17.85 26.80 -12.98
N GLU A 295 -18.30 27.90 -13.57
CA GLU A 295 -17.91 28.29 -14.94
C GLU A 295 -16.41 28.60 -15.00
N GLN A 296 -15.90 29.31 -14.00
CA GLN A 296 -14.48 29.57 -13.83
C GLN A 296 -14.13 29.53 -12.34
N THR A 297 -13.00 28.92 -12.01
CA THR A 297 -12.47 28.86 -10.65
C THR A 297 -11.02 29.30 -10.66
N ILE A 298 -10.66 30.26 -9.81
CA ILE A 298 -9.28 30.71 -9.60
C ILE A 298 -8.82 30.17 -8.26
N ILE A 299 -7.72 29.44 -8.25
CA ILE A 299 -7.15 28.79 -7.07
C ILE A 299 -5.76 29.38 -6.83
N GLY A 300 -5.60 30.09 -5.72
CA GLY A 300 -4.32 30.57 -5.23
C GLY A 300 -3.62 29.52 -4.33
N GLN A 301 -2.44 29.89 -3.83
CA GLN A 301 -1.67 29.00 -2.94
C GLN A 301 -2.44 28.64 -1.66
N LYS A 302 -3.16 29.60 -1.08
CA LYS A 302 -3.92 29.40 0.16
C LYS A 302 -5.06 28.39 -0.01
N GLU A 303 -5.79 28.49 -1.12
CA GLU A 303 -6.87 27.56 -1.47
C GLU A 303 -6.29 26.17 -1.74
N LEU A 304 -5.17 26.07 -2.49
CA LEU A 304 -4.46 24.80 -2.69
C LEU A 304 -4.01 24.16 -1.38
N GLU A 305 -3.51 24.95 -0.43
CA GLU A 305 -3.11 24.49 0.89
C GLU A 305 -4.31 24.00 1.71
N THR A 306 -5.45 24.69 1.62
CA THR A 306 -6.69 24.28 2.28
C THR A 306 -7.21 22.96 1.71
N ILE A 307 -7.32 22.83 0.38
CA ILE A 307 -7.72 21.57 -0.30
C ILE A 307 -6.72 20.46 0.03
N GLY A 308 -5.43 20.79 0.03
CA GLY A 308 -4.39 19.86 0.45
C GLY A 308 -4.66 19.37 1.86
N ASN A 309 -4.52 20.25 2.85
CA ASN A 309 -4.53 19.94 4.28
C ASN A 309 -5.80 19.25 4.75
N GLU A 310 -6.94 19.69 4.23
CA GLU A 310 -8.24 19.23 4.69
C GLU A 310 -8.89 18.20 3.73
N GLY A 311 -8.32 18.00 2.54
CA GLY A 311 -8.85 17.08 1.54
C GLY A 311 -10.27 17.47 1.12
N ALA A 312 -11.19 16.50 1.18
CA ALA A 312 -12.61 16.71 0.89
C ALA A 312 -13.23 17.80 1.77
N ASP A 313 -12.87 17.89 3.06
CA ASP A 313 -13.37 18.95 3.95
C ASP A 313 -12.98 20.35 3.43
N GLY A 314 -11.75 20.51 2.93
CA GLY A 314 -11.26 21.77 2.38
C GLY A 314 -11.98 22.17 1.10
N LEU A 315 -12.21 21.21 0.21
CA LEU A 315 -12.97 21.47 -1.03
C LEU A 315 -14.41 21.91 -0.71
N MET A 316 -15.06 21.28 0.27
CA MET A 316 -16.40 21.65 0.73
C MET A 316 -16.47 23.02 1.39
N ASN A 317 -15.39 23.47 2.03
CA ASN A 317 -15.34 24.78 2.68
C ASN A 317 -15.10 25.92 1.67
N LEU A 318 -14.42 25.63 0.55
CA LEU A 318 -14.05 26.63 -0.43
C LEU A 318 -15.11 26.85 -1.52
N TYR A 319 -15.83 25.80 -1.90
CA TYR A 319 -16.72 25.84 -3.06
C TYR A 319 -18.17 25.55 -2.68
N PRO A 320 -19.13 26.30 -3.25
CA PRO A 320 -20.54 26.14 -2.92
C PRO A 320 -21.11 24.86 -3.54
N ALA A 321 -21.92 24.16 -2.76
CA ALA A 321 -22.62 22.96 -3.16
C ALA A 321 -23.93 23.31 -3.91
N SER A 322 -24.18 22.68 -5.06
CA SER A 322 -25.50 22.62 -5.69
C SER A 322 -26.34 21.44 -5.17
N SER A 323 -25.68 20.43 -4.59
CA SER A 323 -26.32 19.31 -3.88
C SER A 323 -25.53 18.96 -2.63
N ASP A 324 -26.23 18.60 -1.56
CA ASP A 324 -25.65 18.20 -0.29
C ASP A 324 -26.43 16.99 0.25
N THR A 325 -25.72 15.89 0.44
CA THR A 325 -26.31 14.58 0.75
C THR A 325 -25.45 13.83 1.76
N THR A 326 -26.01 12.75 2.32
CA THR A 326 -25.26 11.86 3.20
C THR A 326 -24.47 10.85 2.38
N PHE A 327 -23.15 10.76 2.63
CA PHE A 327 -22.32 9.74 2.00
C PHE A 327 -22.62 8.36 2.62
N ASN A 328 -23.13 7.44 1.82
CA ASN A 328 -23.41 6.08 2.22
C ASN A 328 -22.94 5.13 1.13
N SER A 329 -21.92 4.32 1.42
CA SER A 329 -21.33 3.44 0.41
C SER A 329 -20.66 2.22 0.99
N LYS A 330 -20.83 1.09 0.29
CA LYS A 330 -20.10 -0.15 0.53
C LYS A 330 -18.87 -0.18 -0.38
N VAL A 331 -17.69 -0.02 0.21
CA VAL A 331 -16.42 0.07 -0.50
C VAL A 331 -15.70 -1.26 -0.40
N LYS A 332 -15.42 -1.89 -1.54
CA LYS A 332 -14.71 -3.16 -1.58
C LYS A 332 -13.22 -2.95 -1.29
N LEU A 333 -12.60 -3.81 -0.49
CA LEU A 333 -11.16 -3.72 -0.18
C LEU A 333 -10.26 -3.96 -1.41
N PRO A 334 -8.97 -3.60 -1.41
CA PRO A 334 -8.03 -3.76 -2.55
C PRO A 334 -7.70 -5.22 -2.93
N GLN A 335 -8.71 -5.97 -3.37
CA GLN A 335 -8.62 -7.39 -3.75
C GLN A 335 -7.58 -7.64 -4.83
N ALA A 336 -6.66 -8.57 -4.55
CA ALA A 336 -5.60 -8.94 -5.46
C ALA A 336 -5.47 -10.47 -5.53
N ILE A 337 -5.14 -10.95 -6.72
CA ILE A 337 -4.66 -12.30 -6.94
C ILE A 337 -3.14 -12.25 -7.04
N HIS A 338 -2.49 -13.19 -6.36
CA HIS A 338 -1.05 -13.32 -6.33
C HIS A 338 -0.66 -14.69 -6.87
N TRP A 339 0.36 -14.72 -7.71
CA TRP A 339 1.01 -15.93 -8.19
C TRP A 339 2.49 -15.85 -7.89
N GLU A 340 3.08 -16.97 -7.49
CA GLU A 340 4.50 -17.09 -7.18
C GLU A 340 5.04 -18.40 -7.77
N ALA A 341 6.19 -18.34 -8.42
CA ALA A 341 7.01 -19.48 -8.77
C ALA A 341 8.43 -19.20 -8.26
N ASP A 342 8.91 -19.99 -7.30
CA ASP A 342 10.23 -19.84 -6.70
C ASP A 342 11.09 -21.05 -7.01
N VAL A 343 12.27 -20.84 -7.59
CA VAL A 343 13.19 -21.91 -7.97
C VAL A 343 14.47 -21.79 -7.18
N GLN A 344 14.90 -22.89 -6.57
CA GLN A 344 16.21 -22.98 -5.94
C GLN A 344 17.22 -23.51 -6.95
N LEU A 345 18.14 -22.65 -7.39
CA LEU A 345 19.12 -23.01 -8.42
C LEU A 345 20.34 -23.72 -7.81
N VAL A 346 20.83 -23.19 -6.69
CA VAL A 346 21.89 -23.81 -5.86
C VAL A 346 21.55 -23.60 -4.38
N LYS A 347 22.27 -24.27 -3.47
CA LYS A 347 22.05 -24.09 -2.02
C LYS A 347 22.13 -22.60 -1.65
N GLY A 348 21.08 -22.07 -1.03
CA GLY A 348 20.98 -20.68 -0.59
C GLY A 348 20.66 -19.64 -1.67
N PHE A 349 20.59 -20.00 -2.96
CA PHE A 349 20.27 -19.05 -4.04
C PHE A 349 18.97 -19.41 -4.75
N PHE A 350 18.07 -18.43 -4.78
CA PHE A 350 16.71 -18.56 -5.29
C PHE A 350 16.44 -17.52 -6.37
N VAL A 351 15.58 -17.87 -7.31
CA VAL A 351 14.96 -16.92 -8.24
C VAL A 351 13.45 -17.07 -8.12
N THR A 352 12.81 -16.00 -7.65
CA THR A 352 11.35 -15.92 -7.56
C THR A 352 10.78 -15.11 -8.72
N LEU A 353 9.79 -15.67 -9.40
CA LEU A 353 8.86 -14.96 -10.26
C LEU A 353 7.56 -14.73 -9.48
N SER A 354 7.10 -13.48 -9.39
CA SER A 354 5.84 -13.17 -8.72
C SER A 354 5.00 -12.21 -9.55
N GLN A 355 3.70 -12.44 -9.58
CA GLN A 355 2.74 -11.57 -10.23
C GLN A 355 1.59 -11.24 -9.28
N THR A 356 1.38 -9.95 -9.03
CA THR A 356 0.20 -9.44 -8.34
C THR A 356 -0.69 -8.77 -9.39
N LYS A 357 -1.94 -9.20 -9.48
CA LYS A 357 -2.95 -8.51 -10.30
C LYS A 357 -4.14 -8.13 -9.45
N ARG A 358 -4.74 -6.98 -9.75
CA ARG A 358 -6.07 -6.67 -9.23
C ARG A 358 -7.05 -7.75 -9.67
N PHE A 359 -7.86 -8.25 -8.75
CA PHE A 359 -8.87 -9.26 -9.08
C PHE A 359 -10.13 -8.63 -9.70
N LYS A 360 -10.40 -7.37 -9.36
CA LYS A 360 -11.58 -6.66 -9.86
C LYS A 360 -11.31 -5.92 -11.17
N SER A 361 -12.31 -5.92 -12.04
CA SER A 361 -12.37 -5.03 -13.19
C SER A 361 -12.18 -3.56 -12.80
N VAL A 362 -11.59 -2.80 -13.71
CA VAL A 362 -11.56 -1.33 -13.62
C VAL A 362 -13.00 -0.84 -13.67
N THR A 363 -13.39 0.01 -12.72
CA THR A 363 -14.71 0.64 -12.66
C THR A 363 -14.52 2.13 -12.58
N ASP A 364 -15.41 2.91 -13.19
CA ASP A 364 -15.43 4.38 -13.06
C ASP A 364 -15.82 4.88 -11.65
N ASN A 365 -16.12 3.95 -10.74
CA ASN A 365 -16.35 4.28 -9.34
C ASN A 365 -15.05 4.76 -8.67
N VAL A 366 -15.02 6.05 -8.33
CA VAL A 366 -13.92 6.72 -7.61
C VAL A 366 -13.52 6.02 -6.30
N LEU A 367 -14.46 5.34 -5.63
CA LEU A 367 -14.17 4.67 -4.36
C LEU A 367 -13.39 3.34 -4.53
N ASN A 368 -13.12 2.92 -5.76
CA ASN A 368 -12.45 1.65 -6.04
C ASN A 368 -10.93 1.77 -5.89
N VAL A 369 -10.43 1.61 -4.66
CA VAL A 369 -9.00 1.48 -4.38
C VAL A 369 -8.52 0.09 -4.80
N ALA A 370 -7.47 0.04 -5.61
CA ALA A 370 -6.85 -1.21 -6.06
C ALA A 370 -5.32 -1.10 -6.09
N GLN A 371 -4.66 -2.23 -5.89
CA GLN A 371 -3.22 -2.32 -6.06
C GLN A 371 -2.84 -2.26 -7.56
N PRO A 372 -1.70 -1.67 -7.91
CA PRO A 372 -1.16 -1.75 -9.26
C PRO A 372 -0.89 -3.20 -9.64
N ASN A 373 -1.03 -3.52 -10.92
CA ASN A 373 -0.53 -4.80 -11.42
C ASN A 373 1.00 -4.75 -11.41
N VAL A 374 1.63 -5.76 -10.82
CA VAL A 374 3.08 -5.84 -10.69
C VAL A 374 3.54 -7.23 -11.09
N PHE A 375 4.56 -7.28 -11.95
CA PHE A 375 5.34 -8.49 -12.20
C PHE A 375 6.76 -8.26 -11.70
N THR A 376 7.30 -9.22 -10.94
CA THR A 376 8.61 -9.08 -10.32
C THR A 376 9.45 -10.34 -10.49
N ILE A 377 10.72 -10.15 -10.81
CA ILE A 377 11.76 -11.18 -10.81
C ILE A 377 12.70 -10.87 -9.66
N THR A 378 12.90 -11.81 -8.74
CA THR A 378 13.68 -11.60 -7.52
C THR A 378 14.76 -12.66 -7.37
N PRO A 379 16.00 -12.40 -7.80
CA PRO A 379 17.15 -13.12 -7.29
C PRO A 379 17.29 -12.87 -5.79
N ARG A 380 17.52 -13.94 -5.02
CA ARG A 380 17.61 -13.92 -3.57
C ARG A 380 18.69 -14.87 -3.06
N PHE A 381 19.53 -14.38 -2.14
CA PHE A 381 20.40 -15.19 -1.31
C PHE A 381 19.78 -15.29 0.07
N GLU A 382 19.54 -16.50 0.54
CA GLU A 382 18.81 -16.73 1.76
C GLU A 382 19.49 -17.82 2.59
N ASP A 383 19.68 -17.50 3.85
CA ASP A 383 20.11 -18.40 4.92
C ASP A 383 19.17 -18.22 6.13
N GLU A 384 19.33 -19.04 7.18
CA GLU A 384 18.45 -19.00 8.35
C GLU A 384 18.46 -17.65 9.10
N ASP A 385 19.61 -16.97 9.13
CA ASP A 385 19.80 -15.72 9.89
C ASP A 385 19.88 -14.47 9.00
N SER A 386 19.99 -14.63 7.69
CA SER A 386 20.09 -13.51 6.75
C SER A 386 19.45 -13.76 5.40
N ASP A 387 18.92 -12.69 4.80
CA ASP A 387 18.29 -12.73 3.48
C ASP A 387 18.60 -11.43 2.72
N PHE A 388 19.12 -11.57 1.51
CA PHE A 388 19.36 -10.49 0.56
C PHE A 388 18.61 -10.76 -0.73
N ALA A 389 17.76 -9.81 -1.13
CA ALA A 389 16.97 -9.93 -2.35
C ALA A 389 17.03 -8.68 -3.20
N PHE A 390 17.05 -8.84 -4.53
CA PHE A 390 17.13 -7.73 -5.49
C PHE A 390 15.94 -7.78 -6.45
N PRO A 391 14.73 -7.37 -6.01
CA PRO A 391 13.53 -7.44 -6.84
C PRO A 391 13.59 -6.48 -8.03
N ILE A 392 13.41 -7.02 -9.23
CA ILE A 392 13.27 -6.30 -10.50
C ILE A 392 11.79 -6.28 -10.86
N SER A 393 11.14 -5.14 -10.71
CA SER A 393 9.68 -5.00 -10.79
C SER A 393 9.22 -4.16 -11.98
N PHE A 394 8.24 -4.70 -12.70
CA PHE A 394 7.50 -4.08 -13.79
C PHE A 394 6.12 -3.69 -13.24
N ILE A 395 5.98 -2.41 -12.89
CA ILE A 395 4.77 -1.87 -12.26
C ILE A 395 3.92 -1.22 -13.35
N GLN A 396 2.66 -1.60 -13.48
CA GLN A 396 1.74 -0.97 -14.41
C GLN A 396 1.62 0.54 -14.10
N GLY A 397 1.71 1.38 -15.14
CA GLY A 397 1.76 2.84 -15.01
C GLY A 397 3.20 3.40 -15.02
N ASN A 398 4.22 2.54 -14.95
CA ASN A 398 5.63 2.94 -15.07
C ASN A 398 6.20 2.62 -16.45
N LYS A 399 6.92 3.59 -17.02
CA LYS A 399 7.69 3.39 -18.27
C LYS A 399 9.04 2.70 -18.06
N LYS A 400 9.53 2.68 -16.81
CA LYS A 400 10.86 2.17 -16.46
C LYS A 400 10.73 1.09 -15.40
N VAL A 401 11.65 0.12 -15.47
CA VAL A 401 11.77 -0.96 -14.50
C VAL A 401 12.24 -0.41 -13.15
N ALA A 402 11.63 -0.89 -12.07
CA ALA A 402 12.03 -0.58 -10.71
C ALA A 402 12.99 -1.67 -10.20
N ILE A 403 14.15 -1.27 -9.66
CA ILE A 403 15.14 -2.20 -9.10
C ILE A 403 15.20 -1.93 -7.60
N GLY A 404 14.78 -2.89 -6.80
CA GLY A 404 14.79 -2.80 -5.36
C GLY A 404 15.95 -3.54 -4.71
N ALA A 405 16.04 -3.40 -3.40
CA ALA A 405 16.93 -4.18 -2.55
C ALA A 405 16.24 -4.44 -1.21
N LEU A 406 16.44 -5.63 -0.67
CA LEU A 406 16.01 -6.04 0.66
C LEU A 406 17.20 -6.67 1.36
N ALA A 407 17.40 -6.31 2.62
CA ALA A 407 18.31 -7.00 3.51
C ALA A 407 17.60 -7.31 4.83
N HIS A 408 17.81 -8.51 5.34
CA HIS A 408 17.33 -8.99 6.62
C HIS A 408 18.52 -9.62 7.35
N PHE A 409 18.73 -9.21 8.60
CA PHE A 409 19.82 -9.66 9.46
C PHE A 409 19.30 -9.82 10.87
N GLY A 410 19.21 -11.07 11.34
CA GLY A 410 18.59 -11.36 12.63
C GLY A 410 17.25 -10.62 12.75
N PRO A 411 16.96 -9.95 13.86
CA PRO A 411 15.62 -9.43 14.11
C PRO A 411 15.19 -8.29 13.16
N ILE A 412 16.10 -7.69 12.40
CA ILE A 412 15.83 -6.45 11.64
C ILE A 412 15.82 -6.75 10.15
N PHE A 413 14.88 -6.15 9.43
CA PHE A 413 14.96 -6.04 7.97
C PHE A 413 14.68 -4.62 7.50
N ILE A 414 15.27 -4.30 6.36
CA ILE A 414 15.04 -3.08 5.62
C ILE A 414 14.92 -3.40 4.13
N GLY A 415 14.02 -2.73 3.43
CA GLY A 415 13.87 -2.91 2.00
C GLY A 415 13.34 -1.69 1.29
N PHE A 416 13.67 -1.61 0.00
CA PHE A 416 13.24 -0.58 -0.92
C PHE A 416 12.79 -1.24 -2.21
N SER A 417 11.62 -0.87 -2.74
CA SER A 417 11.15 -1.45 -4.01
C SER A 417 11.82 -0.83 -5.24
N ASN A 418 12.41 0.37 -5.12
CA ASN A 418 13.03 1.09 -6.23
C ASN A 418 14.17 2.01 -5.79
N LEU A 419 15.42 1.54 -5.81
CA LEU A 419 16.62 2.33 -5.51
C LEU A 419 16.81 3.47 -6.52
N ASN A 420 16.47 3.27 -7.80
CA ASN A 420 16.56 4.31 -8.81
C ASN A 420 15.65 5.51 -8.49
N GLY A 421 14.52 5.26 -7.83
CA GLY A 421 13.61 6.30 -7.33
C GLY A 421 14.14 7.07 -6.13
N LEU A 422 15.14 6.54 -5.41
CA LEU A 422 15.76 7.18 -4.25
C LEU A 422 17.01 7.99 -4.59
N ILE A 423 17.73 7.62 -5.64
CA ILE A 423 19.04 8.20 -5.99
C ILE A 423 18.91 9.28 -7.06
N ASN A 424 17.95 9.15 -7.99
CA ASN A 424 17.91 10.00 -9.17
C ASN A 424 17.30 11.40 -8.87
N LYS A 425 18.14 12.43 -9.00
CA LYS A 425 17.81 13.85 -8.81
C LYS A 425 17.11 14.49 -10.01
N ASN A 426 17.33 13.95 -11.22
CA ASN A 426 16.94 14.55 -12.48
C ASN A 426 15.73 13.82 -13.07
N GLY A 427 14.54 14.40 -12.94
CA GLY A 427 13.35 13.88 -13.62
C GLY A 427 12.06 14.56 -13.21
N SER A 428 11.31 15.01 -14.21
CA SER A 428 9.96 15.58 -14.18
C SER A 428 8.85 14.54 -13.93
N GLY A 429 9.20 13.31 -13.52
CA GLY A 429 8.26 12.27 -13.10
C GLY A 429 8.70 11.70 -11.75
N ALA A 430 7.82 11.80 -10.74
CA ALA A 430 8.12 11.30 -9.40
C ALA A 430 8.28 9.77 -9.46
N LYS A 431 9.49 9.27 -9.21
CA LYS A 431 9.79 7.83 -9.08
C LYS A 431 9.69 7.42 -7.62
N GLY A 432 8.52 6.95 -7.20
CA GLY A 432 8.35 6.36 -5.88
C GLY A 432 9.14 5.06 -5.71
N SER A 433 9.45 4.78 -4.45
CA SER A 433 10.02 3.55 -3.91
C SER A 433 9.23 3.23 -2.66
N MET A 434 8.78 2.00 -2.51
CA MET A 434 8.20 1.55 -1.25
C MET A 434 9.35 1.21 -0.31
N ALA A 435 9.51 1.97 0.77
CA ALA A 435 10.45 1.66 1.84
C ALA A 435 9.74 0.84 2.92
N TYR A 436 10.44 -0.15 3.44
CA TYR A 436 9.99 -0.99 4.55
C TYR A 436 11.11 -1.14 5.56
N VAL A 437 10.77 -1.04 6.85
CA VAL A 437 11.66 -1.41 7.94
C VAL A 437 10.84 -2.08 9.03
N GLY A 438 11.38 -3.12 9.63
CA GLY A 438 10.68 -3.82 10.68
C GLY A 438 11.59 -4.64 11.58
N VAL A 439 11.01 -5.01 12.72
CA VAL A 439 11.68 -5.84 13.72
C VAL A 439 10.79 -7.03 14.07
N SER A 440 11.37 -8.22 14.00
CA SER A 440 10.72 -9.45 14.46
C SER A 440 11.64 -10.32 15.29
N ALA A 441 11.08 -10.99 16.28
CA ALA A 441 11.74 -12.05 17.03
C ALA A 441 11.16 -13.39 16.61
N TRP A 442 11.96 -14.46 16.64
CA TRP A 442 11.48 -15.79 16.30
C TRP A 442 12.24 -16.90 17.02
N LYS A 443 11.67 -18.10 16.93
CA LYS A 443 12.35 -19.35 17.26
C LYS A 443 12.02 -20.39 16.20
N LEU A 444 13.04 -20.99 15.60
CA LEU A 444 12.86 -22.11 14.67
C LEU A 444 12.48 -23.40 15.43
N LYS A 445 11.82 -24.33 14.74
CA LYS A 445 11.51 -25.65 15.30
C LYS A 445 12.81 -26.43 15.52
N GLY A 446 13.07 -26.81 16.76
CA GLY A 446 14.00 -27.90 17.10
C GLY A 446 13.19 -29.12 17.55
N TRP A 447 13.49 -30.30 17.02
CA TRP A 447 12.84 -31.55 17.43
C TRP A 447 13.82 -32.46 18.16
N LYS A 448 13.73 -32.57 19.50
CA LYS A 448 14.55 -33.56 20.22
C LYS A 448 14.37 -34.93 19.55
N LYS A 449 15.48 -35.58 19.14
CA LYS A 449 15.47 -37.02 18.85
C LYS A 449 14.80 -37.68 20.05
N LYS A 450 13.68 -38.38 19.84
CA LYS A 450 13.30 -39.41 20.81
C LYS A 450 14.46 -40.39 20.79
N GLY A 451 15.17 -40.46 21.92
CA GLY A 451 16.30 -41.37 22.11
C GLY A 451 15.87 -42.81 22.06
#